data_AF-A0A356QJ70-F1
#
_entry.id   AF-A0A356QJ70-F1
#
_cell.length_a   1.000
_cell.length_b   1.000
_cell.length_c   1.000
_cell.angle_alpha   90.00
_cell.angle_beta   90.00
_cell.angle_gamma   90.00
#
_symmetry.space_group_name_H-M   'P 1'
#
loop_
_entity.id
_entity.type
_entity.pdbx_description
1 polymer ?
#
loop_
_entity_poly.entity_id
_entity_poly.type
_entity_poly.pdbx_seq_one_letter_code
_entity_poly.pdbx_strand_id
1 'polypeptide(L)'
;MLQTRAVTAWGWRMVRPKWAHPEAIEREYQREIERVAKQCRVEINQQVMPEVSALHEMATRYRPDSIGDDGDQGTWIDRLNRLLNSVLSVTLGSSAFRAFTGSTANFDGVDVRRFAERIKDFNLRQARKLTRARYGEAYNRAEPWLDDLMRAWELENLKLIRSIPEQYVDNLQGTIIRAINEGQNVTQLKETIRATYDQPVNRAQLIANDQVGKLNANLTEYRQKSVGIAEYTWRTVMDGRERPEHGRRNGETFSWKRPPSDGHPGMAVRCRCFAEPKWPSRDEVTLT
;
A
#
# COMPACT_ATOMS: atom_id res chain seq x y z
N MET A 1 23.10 -60.86 -35.91
CA MET A 1 23.63 -60.34 -34.63
C MET A 1 23.87 -58.85 -34.81
N LEU A 2 22.88 -58.00 -34.51
CA LEU A 2 22.98 -56.53 -34.43
C LEU A 2 21.70 -56.06 -33.71
N GLN A 3 21.79 -55.83 -32.40
CA GLN A 3 20.76 -55.13 -31.63
C GLN A 3 21.39 -53.83 -31.13
N THR A 4 21.14 -52.75 -31.85
CA THR A 4 21.42 -51.39 -31.38
C THR A 4 20.23 -50.96 -30.54
N ARG A 5 20.40 -50.94 -29.22
CA ARG A 5 19.38 -50.41 -28.28
C ARG A 5 19.28 -48.89 -28.46
N ALA A 6 18.11 -48.41 -28.84
CA ALA A 6 17.76 -47.00 -28.79
C ALA A 6 17.65 -46.55 -27.33
N VAL A 7 18.47 -45.56 -26.94
CA VAL A 7 18.36 -44.86 -25.65
C VAL A 7 17.26 -43.81 -25.80
N THR A 8 16.15 -43.99 -25.09
CA THR A 8 15.07 -43.00 -25.00
C THR A 8 15.50 -41.85 -24.10
N ALA A 9 15.73 -40.68 -24.71
CA ALA A 9 15.99 -39.44 -23.98
C ALA A 9 14.70 -38.93 -23.33
N TRP A 10 14.59 -39.06 -22.01
CA TRP A 10 13.57 -38.41 -21.20
C TRP A 10 13.84 -36.90 -21.15
N GLY A 11 13.28 -36.16 -22.11
CA GLY A 11 13.41 -34.70 -22.19
C GLY A 11 12.56 -33.99 -21.14
N TRP A 12 13.16 -33.64 -20.00
CA TRP A 12 12.57 -32.65 -19.09
C TRP A 12 12.50 -31.30 -19.81
N ARG A 13 11.32 -30.89 -20.25
CA ARG A 13 11.09 -29.51 -20.73
C ARG A 13 11.34 -28.57 -19.54
N MET A 14 12.50 -27.91 -19.52
CA MET A 14 12.76 -26.88 -18.52
C MET A 14 11.70 -25.78 -18.64
N VAL A 15 10.81 -25.71 -17.65
CA VAL A 15 9.82 -24.63 -17.56
C VAL A 15 10.58 -23.33 -17.38
N ARG A 16 10.46 -22.41 -18.35
CA ARG A 16 11.10 -21.11 -18.27
C ARG A 16 10.58 -20.37 -17.01
N PRO A 17 11.48 -19.82 -16.19
CA PRO A 17 11.05 -19.09 -15.02
C PRO A 17 10.22 -17.88 -15.44
N LYS A 18 9.08 -17.69 -14.79
CA LYS A 18 8.22 -16.52 -14.95
C LYS A 18 8.54 -15.50 -13.89
N TRP A 19 8.29 -14.23 -14.21
CA TRP A 19 8.31 -13.16 -13.22
C TRP A 19 7.25 -13.42 -12.14
N ALA A 20 7.58 -13.14 -10.88
CA ALA A 20 6.70 -13.36 -9.74
C ALA A 20 6.43 -12.04 -8.99
N HIS A 21 5.24 -11.93 -8.40
CA HIS A 21 4.86 -10.82 -7.51
C HIS A 21 5.24 -11.15 -6.04
N PRO A 22 5.72 -10.19 -5.23
CA PRO A 22 6.09 -10.41 -3.83
C PRO A 22 4.88 -10.58 -2.88
N GLU A 23 3.96 -11.50 -3.16
CA GLU A 23 2.70 -11.64 -2.41
C GLU A 23 2.88 -11.91 -0.91
N ALA A 24 3.88 -12.70 -0.53
CA ALA A 24 4.13 -12.99 0.89
C ALA A 24 4.55 -11.72 1.65
N ILE A 25 5.38 -10.89 1.01
CA ILE A 25 5.83 -9.61 1.57
C ILE A 25 4.66 -8.63 1.63
N GLU A 26 3.82 -8.59 0.59
CA GLU A 26 2.58 -7.80 0.55
C GLU A 26 1.66 -8.14 1.73
N ARG A 27 1.33 -9.43 1.92
CA ARG A 27 0.46 -9.88 3.02
C ARG A 27 1.03 -9.54 4.40
N GLU A 28 2.35 -9.64 4.56
CA GLU A 28 3.00 -9.25 5.81
C GLU A 28 2.93 -7.72 6.01
N TYR A 29 3.23 -6.93 4.99
CA TYR A 29 3.17 -5.48 5.09
C TYR A 29 1.75 -4.98 5.39
N GLN A 30 0.75 -5.57 4.72
CA GLN A 30 -0.66 -5.33 5.01
C GLN A 30 -0.99 -5.56 6.48
N ARG A 31 -0.58 -6.69 7.06
CA ARG A 31 -0.84 -7.00 8.47
C ARG A 31 -0.22 -5.97 9.42
N GLU A 32 0.95 -5.45 9.09
CA GLU A 32 1.65 -4.46 9.92
C GLU A 32 0.92 -3.11 9.90
N ILE A 33 0.54 -2.62 8.72
CA ILE A 33 -0.22 -1.36 8.59
C ILE A 33 -1.62 -1.51 9.20
N GLU A 34 -2.28 -2.66 9.04
CA GLU A 34 -3.58 -2.91 9.65
C GLU A 34 -3.56 -2.83 11.18
N ARG A 35 -2.42 -3.06 11.84
CA ARG A 35 -2.34 -2.86 13.31
C ARG A 35 -2.58 -1.41 13.70
N VAL A 36 -2.01 -0.46 12.93
CA VAL A 36 -2.25 0.97 13.12
C VAL A 36 -3.73 1.29 12.98
N ALA A 37 -4.36 0.79 11.92
CA ALA A 37 -5.79 0.98 11.67
C ALA A 37 -6.68 0.38 12.77
N LYS A 38 -6.32 -0.82 13.27
CA LYS A 38 -7.05 -1.49 14.35
C LYS A 38 -6.90 -0.74 15.68
N GLN A 39 -5.75 -0.12 15.92
CA GLN A 39 -5.54 0.72 17.11
C GLN A 39 -6.50 1.91 17.11
N CYS A 40 -6.71 2.60 15.99
CA CYS A 40 -7.72 3.68 15.91
C CYS A 40 -9.08 3.20 16.41
N ARG A 41 -9.52 2.03 15.94
CA ARG A 41 -10.82 1.48 16.34
C ARG A 41 -10.88 1.18 17.84
N VAL A 42 -9.81 0.69 18.43
CA VAL A 42 -9.71 0.46 19.88
C VAL A 42 -9.87 1.79 20.62
N GLU A 43 -9.12 2.81 20.22
CA GLU A 43 -9.17 4.13 20.86
C GLU A 43 -10.52 4.83 20.70
N ILE A 44 -11.19 4.71 19.55
CA ILE A 44 -12.56 5.22 19.37
C ILE A 44 -13.53 4.55 20.34
N ASN A 45 -13.43 3.22 20.53
CA ASN A 45 -14.30 2.51 21.47
C ASN A 45 -14.01 2.86 22.93
N GLN A 46 -12.77 3.19 23.27
CA GLN A 46 -12.37 3.53 24.64
C GLN A 46 -12.64 4.99 24.99
N GLN A 47 -12.46 5.91 24.03
CA GLN A 47 -12.49 7.35 24.29
C GLN A 47 -13.75 8.03 23.77
N VAL A 48 -14.25 7.65 22.59
CA VAL A 48 -15.39 8.34 21.95
C VAL A 48 -16.72 7.68 22.27
N MET A 49 -16.80 6.35 22.17
CA MET A 49 -18.05 5.61 22.36
C MET A 49 -18.73 5.81 23.73
N PRO A 50 -17.99 5.90 24.87
CA PRO A 50 -18.60 6.19 26.17
C PRO A 50 -19.19 7.61 26.24
N GLU A 51 -18.62 8.55 25.48
CA GLU A 51 -18.93 9.97 25.51
C GLU A 51 -20.10 10.36 24.59
N VAL A 52 -20.59 9.44 23.75
CA VAL A 52 -21.63 9.71 22.74
C VAL A 52 -22.91 10.27 23.37
N SER A 53 -23.35 9.75 24.53
CA SER A 53 -24.53 10.26 25.22
C SER A 53 -24.33 11.71 25.68
N ALA A 54 -23.19 12.00 26.30
CA ALA A 54 -22.86 13.33 26.79
C ALA A 54 -22.75 14.35 25.63
N LEU A 55 -22.11 13.97 24.52
CA LEU A 55 -22.02 14.80 23.32
C LEU A 55 -23.40 15.12 22.75
N HIS A 56 -24.28 14.12 22.64
CA HIS A 56 -25.65 14.31 22.14
C HIS A 56 -26.48 15.22 23.07
N GLU A 57 -26.38 15.03 24.39
CA GLU A 57 -27.07 15.88 25.38
C GLU A 57 -26.59 17.33 25.35
N MET A 58 -25.27 17.56 25.22
CA MET A 58 -24.71 18.89 25.06
C MET A 58 -25.17 19.54 23.76
N ALA A 59 -25.21 18.81 22.65
CA ALA A 59 -25.68 19.35 21.37
C ALA A 59 -27.17 19.72 21.39
N THR A 60 -28.01 18.90 22.05
CA THR A 60 -29.45 19.18 22.19
C THR A 60 -29.69 20.45 23.02
N ARG A 61 -28.86 20.68 24.05
CA ARG A 61 -28.88 21.87 24.89
C ARG A 61 -28.45 23.16 24.19
N TYR A 62 -27.88 23.10 22.99
CA TYR A 62 -27.46 24.27 22.21
C TYR A 62 -28.45 24.63 21.07
N ARG A 63 -29.65 24.04 21.05
CA ARG A 63 -30.72 24.45 20.13
C ARG A 63 -31.15 25.90 20.41
N PRO A 64 -31.64 26.66 19.42
CA PRO A 64 -31.93 28.11 19.52
C PRO A 64 -32.80 28.54 20.72
N ASP A 65 -33.58 27.61 21.28
CA ASP A 65 -34.53 27.84 22.38
C ASP A 65 -33.86 27.71 23.77
N SER A 66 -32.55 27.51 23.83
CA SER A 66 -31.78 27.32 25.06
C SER A 66 -31.11 28.62 25.51
N ILE A 67 -31.28 28.95 26.80
CA ILE A 67 -30.58 30.06 27.45
C ILE A 67 -29.15 29.58 27.73
N GLY A 68 -28.18 30.10 26.96
CA GLY A 68 -26.78 29.70 27.04
C GLY A 68 -26.13 30.10 28.37
N ASP A 69 -25.64 29.10 29.09
CA ASP A 69 -24.68 29.28 30.18
C ASP A 69 -23.28 29.06 29.58
N ASP A 70 -22.56 30.16 29.33
CA ASP A 70 -21.18 30.16 28.83
C ASP A 70 -20.23 29.71 29.95
N GLY A 71 -20.33 28.44 30.32
CA GLY A 71 -19.42 27.79 31.26
C GLY A 71 -18.06 27.44 30.63
N ASP A 72 -17.03 27.38 31.47
CA ASP A 72 -15.60 27.13 31.17
C ASP A 72 -15.29 25.78 30.46
N GLN A 73 -16.30 24.97 30.11
CA GLN A 73 -16.15 23.63 29.52
C GLN A 73 -16.15 23.58 27.98
N GLY A 74 -16.48 24.71 27.32
CA GLY A 74 -16.56 24.84 25.87
C GLY A 74 -17.78 24.15 25.24
N THR A 75 -17.87 24.20 23.91
CA THR A 75 -18.99 23.60 23.15
C THR A 75 -18.86 22.08 23.05
N TRP A 76 -19.93 21.40 22.63
CA TRP A 76 -19.87 19.95 22.36
C TRP A 76 -18.88 19.61 21.22
N ILE A 77 -18.70 20.54 20.27
CA ILE A 77 -17.69 20.44 19.21
C ILE A 77 -16.28 20.46 19.81
N ASP A 78 -16.01 21.36 20.76
CA ASP A 78 -14.71 21.43 21.44
C ASP A 78 -14.41 20.13 22.20
N ARG A 79 -15.42 19.54 22.86
CA ARG A 79 -15.30 18.24 23.52
C ARG A 79 -15.01 17.13 22.52
N LEU A 80 -15.74 17.06 21.41
CA LEU A 80 -15.50 16.08 20.33
C LEU A 80 -14.07 16.20 19.79
N ASN A 81 -13.61 17.42 19.52
CA ASN A 81 -12.26 17.68 19.01
C ASN A 81 -11.19 17.20 19.99
N ARG A 82 -11.36 17.43 21.30
CA ARG A 82 -10.42 16.93 22.32
C ARG A 82 -10.34 15.40 22.32
N LEU A 83 -11.49 14.71 22.26
CA LEU A 83 -11.54 13.24 22.23
C LEU A 83 -10.85 12.69 20.96
N LEU A 84 -11.15 13.27 19.81
CA LEU A 84 -10.59 12.85 18.52
C LEU A 84 -9.09 13.14 18.42
N ASN A 85 -8.62 14.28 18.93
CA ASN A 85 -7.19 14.59 19.02
C ASN A 85 -6.46 13.63 19.98
N SER A 86 -7.10 13.24 21.08
CA SER A 86 -6.56 12.22 21.99
C SER A 86 -6.46 10.85 21.32
N VAL A 87 -7.49 10.42 20.58
CA VAL A 87 -7.46 9.20 19.76
C VAL A 87 -6.30 9.23 18.76
N LEU A 88 -6.13 10.35 18.05
CA LEU A 88 -5.05 10.54 17.10
C LEU A 88 -3.68 10.48 17.78
N SER A 89 -3.53 11.15 18.93
CA SER A 89 -2.29 11.18 19.71
C SER A 89 -1.91 9.80 20.26
N VAL A 90 -2.87 8.99 20.70
CA VAL A 90 -2.60 7.62 21.18
C VAL A 90 -2.30 6.69 20.02
N THR A 91 -3.04 6.81 18.90
CA THR A 91 -2.84 5.93 17.74
C THR A 91 -1.51 6.20 17.02
N LEU A 92 -1.12 7.48 16.89
CA LEU A 92 0.17 7.87 16.31
C LEU A 92 1.33 7.81 17.32
N GLY A 93 1.01 7.63 18.60
CA GLY A 93 1.91 7.80 19.73
C GLY A 93 2.44 9.23 19.90
N SER A 94 3.22 9.45 20.97
CA SER A 94 3.97 10.70 21.21
C SER A 94 4.97 11.03 20.07
N SER A 95 5.16 10.10 19.13
CA SER A 95 6.01 10.19 17.96
C SER A 95 5.47 11.15 16.89
N ALA A 96 4.16 11.44 16.86
CA ALA A 96 3.59 12.49 16.01
C ALA A 96 4.20 13.88 16.29
N PHE A 97 4.58 14.14 17.54
CA PHE A 97 5.27 15.37 17.96
C PHE A 97 6.77 15.36 17.58
N ARG A 98 7.41 14.18 17.53
CA ARG A 98 8.84 14.03 17.14
C ARG A 98 9.06 14.04 15.62
N ALA A 99 8.03 13.81 14.82
CA ALA A 99 8.10 13.91 13.36
C ALA A 99 8.36 15.36 12.86
N PHE A 100 8.19 16.38 13.71
CA PHE A 100 8.58 17.76 13.42
C PHE A 100 10.11 17.99 13.52
N THR A 101 10.86 17.10 14.18
CA THR A 101 12.30 17.27 14.45
C THR A 101 13.22 16.45 13.53
N GLY A 102 12.74 16.03 12.35
CA GLY A 102 13.57 15.36 11.34
C GLY A 102 13.98 13.92 11.66
N SER A 103 13.37 13.28 12.66
CA SER A 103 13.65 11.88 12.98
C SER A 103 12.83 10.97 12.08
N THR A 104 13.49 10.16 11.25
CA THR A 104 12.92 9.03 10.50
C THR A 104 12.61 7.85 11.41
N ALA A 105 12.15 8.11 12.63
CA ALA A 105 11.77 7.07 13.56
C ALA A 105 10.53 6.38 12.98
N ASN A 106 10.65 5.07 12.77
CA ASN A 106 9.56 4.17 12.38
C ASN A 106 8.26 4.59 13.06
N PHE A 107 7.19 4.72 12.28
CA PHE A 107 5.87 4.94 12.82
C PHE A 107 5.49 3.74 13.70
N ASP A 108 5.45 3.93 15.02
CA ASP A 108 5.06 3.00 16.10
C ASP A 108 4.81 1.55 15.64
N GLY A 109 5.89 0.86 15.24
CA GLY A 109 5.89 -0.58 14.96
C GLY A 109 5.75 -1.02 13.50
N VAL A 110 5.74 -0.13 12.51
CA VAL A 110 5.90 -0.50 11.08
C VAL A 110 7.30 -0.13 10.58
N ASP A 111 8.15 -1.14 10.43
CA ASP A 111 9.49 -0.99 9.84
C ASP A 111 9.40 -0.96 8.30
N VAL A 112 9.07 0.23 7.77
CA VAL A 112 8.90 0.47 6.33
C VAL A 112 10.18 0.13 5.56
N ARG A 113 11.35 0.49 6.11
CA ARG A 113 12.65 0.21 5.50
C ARG A 113 12.90 -1.27 5.32
N ARG A 114 12.62 -2.09 6.33
CA ARG A 114 12.72 -3.55 6.25
C ARG A 114 11.88 -4.12 5.11
N PHE A 115 10.69 -3.57 4.85
CA PHE A 115 9.87 -4.02 3.72
C PHE A 115 10.45 -3.59 2.37
N ALA A 116 10.95 -2.37 2.25
CA ALA A 116 11.65 -1.91 1.05
C ALA A 116 12.83 -2.83 0.69
N GLU A 117 13.66 -3.16 1.68
CA GLU A 117 14.79 -4.09 1.55
C GLU A 117 14.37 -5.48 1.07
N ARG A 118 13.31 -6.05 1.66
CA ARG A 118 12.80 -7.37 1.26
C ARG A 118 12.25 -7.38 -0.17
N ILE A 119 11.56 -6.31 -0.59
CA ILE A 119 11.04 -6.17 -1.96
C ILE A 119 12.20 -6.03 -2.94
N LYS A 120 13.20 -5.20 -2.62
CA LYS A 120 14.45 -5.07 -3.40
C LYS A 120 15.09 -6.43 -3.64
N ASP A 121 15.32 -7.18 -2.56
CA ASP A 121 16.00 -8.48 -2.61
C ASP A 121 15.19 -9.52 -3.36
N PHE A 122 13.87 -9.54 -3.16
CA PHE A 122 12.97 -10.39 -3.92
C PHE A 122 13.07 -10.11 -5.42
N ASN A 123 12.99 -8.84 -5.81
CA ASN A 123 13.06 -8.41 -7.20
C ASN A 123 14.44 -8.73 -7.80
N LEU A 124 15.53 -8.55 -7.04
CA LEU A 124 16.89 -8.82 -7.51
C LEU A 124 17.08 -10.32 -7.78
N ARG A 125 16.53 -11.17 -6.92
CA ARG A 125 16.50 -12.63 -7.15
C ARG A 125 15.73 -12.98 -8.42
N GLN A 126 14.61 -12.32 -8.70
CA GLN A 126 13.87 -12.54 -9.97
C GLN A 126 14.70 -12.12 -11.18
N ALA A 127 15.28 -10.92 -11.16
CA ALA A 127 16.12 -10.41 -12.25
C ALA A 127 17.28 -11.37 -12.54
N ARG A 128 18.05 -11.77 -11.51
CA ARG A 128 19.16 -12.71 -11.63
C ARG A 128 18.73 -14.09 -12.16
N LYS A 129 17.60 -14.60 -11.68
CA LYS A 129 17.03 -15.88 -12.14
C LYS A 129 16.68 -15.85 -13.62
N LEU A 130 16.03 -14.77 -14.05
CA LEU A 130 15.54 -14.60 -15.41
C LEU A 130 16.68 -14.39 -16.41
N THR A 131 17.64 -13.51 -16.10
CA THR A 131 18.79 -13.30 -16.99
C THR A 131 19.66 -14.55 -17.08
N ARG A 132 19.89 -15.27 -15.97
CA ARG A 132 20.66 -16.52 -15.98
C ARG A 132 19.99 -17.58 -16.85
N ALA A 133 18.68 -17.72 -16.75
CA ALA A 133 17.93 -18.65 -17.60
C ALA A 133 17.94 -18.24 -19.09
N ARG A 134 18.04 -16.94 -19.39
CA ARG A 134 18.00 -16.43 -20.77
C ARG A 134 19.37 -16.43 -21.46
N TYR A 135 20.42 -16.03 -20.74
CA TYR A 135 21.75 -15.70 -21.28
C TYR A 135 22.88 -16.53 -20.66
N GLY A 136 22.61 -17.38 -19.66
CA GLY A 136 23.65 -18.09 -18.89
C GLY A 136 24.31 -17.22 -17.80
N GLU A 137 24.02 -15.92 -17.76
CA GLU A 137 24.65 -14.94 -16.88
C GLU A 137 23.62 -14.20 -16.01
N ALA A 138 23.97 -13.94 -14.75
CA ALA A 138 23.10 -13.26 -13.82
C ALA A 138 23.25 -11.74 -13.92
N TYR A 139 22.15 -11.00 -13.70
CA TYR A 139 22.18 -9.56 -13.49
C TYR A 139 23.16 -9.19 -12.37
N ASN A 140 24.14 -8.34 -12.71
CA ASN A 140 25.19 -7.89 -11.82
C ASN A 140 25.63 -6.45 -12.12
N ARG A 141 24.67 -5.58 -12.44
CA ARG A 141 24.91 -4.15 -12.65
C ARG A 141 24.99 -3.40 -11.33
N ALA A 142 25.80 -2.36 -11.29
CA ALA A 142 25.72 -1.35 -10.23
C ALA A 142 24.37 -0.62 -10.29
N GLU A 143 23.78 -0.34 -9.13
CA GLU A 143 22.47 0.31 -9.00
C GLU A 143 22.58 1.66 -8.28
N PRO A 144 23.27 2.68 -8.85
CA PRO A 144 23.45 3.98 -8.19
C PRO A 144 22.15 4.73 -7.91
N TRP A 145 21.07 4.39 -8.64
CA TRP A 145 19.72 4.93 -8.48
C TRP A 145 18.93 4.30 -7.32
N LEU A 146 19.45 3.24 -6.71
CA LEU A 146 18.69 2.40 -5.79
C LEU A 146 18.38 3.13 -4.48
N ASP A 147 19.37 3.79 -3.89
CA ASP A 147 19.22 4.43 -2.58
C ASP A 147 18.17 5.55 -2.63
N ASP A 148 18.19 6.38 -3.67
CA ASP A 148 17.19 7.43 -3.89
C ASP A 148 15.79 6.85 -4.08
N LEU A 149 15.65 5.78 -4.87
CA LEU A 149 14.36 5.09 -5.06
C LEU A 149 13.82 4.53 -3.75
N MET A 150 14.66 3.85 -2.97
CA MET A 150 14.28 3.27 -1.68
C MET A 150 13.89 4.35 -0.68
N ARG A 151 14.64 5.45 -0.64
CA ARG A 151 14.37 6.57 0.26
C ARG A 151 13.08 7.31 -0.09
N ALA A 152 12.85 7.55 -1.38
CA ALA A 152 11.60 8.16 -1.85
C ALA A 152 10.39 7.28 -1.51
N TRP A 153 10.49 5.97 -1.75
CA TRP A 153 9.42 5.02 -1.40
C TRP A 153 9.16 4.97 0.11
N GLU A 154 10.20 4.94 0.94
CA GLU A 154 10.09 4.94 2.39
C GLU A 154 9.34 6.19 2.90
N LEU A 155 9.73 7.38 2.44
CA LEU A 155 9.11 8.65 2.84
C LEU A 155 7.63 8.72 2.43
N GLU A 156 7.30 8.31 1.20
CA GLU A 156 5.91 8.26 0.74
C GLU A 156 5.07 7.30 1.59
N ASN A 157 5.62 6.12 1.92
CA ASN A 157 4.91 5.13 2.72
C ASN A 157 4.70 5.59 4.16
N LEU A 158 5.68 6.25 4.78
CA LEU A 158 5.52 6.86 6.11
C LEU A 158 4.39 7.90 6.11
N LYS A 159 4.33 8.76 5.08
CA LYS A 159 3.24 9.74 4.91
C LYS A 159 1.89 9.06 4.72
N LEU A 160 1.80 8.03 3.88
CA LEU A 160 0.56 7.29 3.63
C LEU A 160 0.06 6.58 4.89
N ILE A 161 0.94 5.91 5.63
CA ILE A 161 0.58 5.22 6.88
C ILE A 161 0.06 6.23 7.91
N ARG A 162 0.77 7.36 8.09
CA ARG A 162 0.36 8.44 8.99
C ARG A 162 -1.03 9.00 8.63
N SER A 163 -1.33 9.10 7.34
CA SER A 163 -2.63 9.62 6.89
C SER A 163 -3.82 8.71 7.20
N ILE A 164 -3.60 7.45 7.61
CA ILE A 164 -4.70 6.51 7.93
C ILE A 164 -5.53 7.00 9.12
N PRO A 165 -4.95 7.17 10.32
CA PRO A 165 -5.67 7.70 11.46
C PRO A 165 -6.14 9.15 11.26
N GLU A 166 -5.32 10.01 10.63
CA GLU A 166 -5.66 11.42 10.40
C GLU A 166 -6.95 11.54 9.58
N GLN A 167 -7.00 10.92 8.40
CA GLN A 167 -8.19 10.98 7.55
C GLN A 167 -9.40 10.30 8.18
N TYR A 168 -9.19 9.22 8.94
CA TYR A 168 -10.28 8.53 9.60
C TYR A 168 -10.93 9.41 10.68
N VAL A 169 -10.12 10.05 11.51
CA VAL A 169 -10.58 10.95 12.58
C VAL A 169 -11.31 12.17 12.00
N ASP A 170 -10.76 12.80 10.96
CA ASP A 170 -11.40 13.93 10.28
C ASP A 170 -12.77 13.53 9.68
N ASN A 171 -12.83 12.39 9.01
CA ASN A 171 -14.08 11.87 8.44
C ASN A 171 -15.10 11.51 9.53
N LEU A 172 -14.64 10.94 10.64
CA LEU A 172 -15.49 10.57 11.77
C LEU A 172 -16.07 11.81 12.46
N GLN A 173 -15.27 12.87 12.63
CA GLN A 173 -15.73 14.16 13.14
C GLN A 173 -16.91 14.68 12.31
N GLY A 174 -16.73 14.80 11.00
CA GLY A 174 -17.78 15.25 10.10
C GLY A 174 -19.01 14.35 10.11
N THR A 175 -18.81 13.03 10.29
CA THR A 175 -19.90 12.05 10.37
C THR A 175 -20.73 12.23 11.65
N ILE A 176 -20.08 12.36 12.81
CA ILE A 176 -20.76 12.62 14.09
C ILE A 176 -21.51 13.95 14.04
N ILE A 177 -20.90 15.00 13.49
CA ILE A 177 -21.53 16.32 13.39
C ILE A 177 -22.80 16.27 12.53
N ARG A 178 -22.73 15.66 11.34
CA ARG A 178 -23.89 15.51 10.47
C ARG A 178 -25.00 14.70 11.14
N ALA A 179 -24.66 13.55 11.75
CA ALA A 179 -25.63 12.68 12.41
C ALA A 179 -26.40 13.40 13.54
N ILE A 180 -25.70 14.20 14.36
CA ILE A 180 -26.35 15.01 15.41
C ILE A 180 -27.25 16.08 14.80
N ASN A 181 -26.78 16.81 13.78
CA ASN A 181 -27.56 17.86 13.11
C ASN A 181 -28.81 17.30 12.40
N GLU A 182 -28.75 16.07 11.90
CA GLU A 182 -29.87 15.32 11.32
C GLU A 182 -30.86 14.79 12.37
N GLY A 183 -30.59 14.99 13.66
CA GLY A 183 -31.46 14.56 14.75
C GLY A 183 -31.40 13.07 15.08
N GLN A 184 -30.31 12.38 14.72
CA GLN A 184 -30.12 10.99 15.12
C GLN A 184 -30.04 10.87 16.64
N ASN A 185 -30.78 9.92 17.21
CA ASN A 185 -30.71 9.64 18.64
C ASN A 185 -29.39 8.92 19.01
N VAL A 186 -29.09 8.82 20.30
CA VAL A 186 -27.85 8.21 20.83
C VAL A 186 -27.60 6.79 20.28
N THR A 187 -28.64 5.96 20.13
CA THR A 187 -28.51 4.60 19.61
C THR A 187 -28.12 4.63 18.13
N GLN A 188 -28.79 5.45 17.33
CA GLN A 188 -28.47 5.63 15.90
C GLN A 188 -27.06 6.19 15.71
N LEU A 189 -26.66 7.19 16.52
CA LEU A 189 -25.34 7.78 16.45
C LEU A 189 -24.23 6.76 16.74
N LYS A 190 -24.43 5.87 17.73
CA LYS A 190 -23.49 4.77 18.01
C LYS A 190 -23.37 3.80 16.84
N GLU A 191 -24.47 3.46 16.17
CA GLU A 191 -24.44 2.62 14.96
C GLU A 191 -23.75 3.31 13.78
N THR A 192 -23.99 4.62 13.60
CA THR A 192 -23.31 5.44 12.60
C THR A 192 -21.79 5.42 12.80
N ILE A 193 -21.31 5.52 14.04
CA ILE A 193 -19.88 5.41 14.37
C ILE A 193 -19.35 3.99 14.09
N ARG A 194 -20.10 2.94 14.47
CA ARG A 194 -19.69 1.55 14.20
C ARG A 194 -19.57 1.25 12.71
N ALA A 195 -20.43 1.83 11.89
CA ALA A 195 -20.41 1.67 10.43
C ALA A 195 -19.12 2.23 9.77
N THR A 196 -18.32 3.05 10.48
CA THR A 196 -17.06 3.58 9.94
C THR A 196 -15.84 2.71 10.28
N TYR A 197 -15.98 1.66 11.09
CA TYR A 197 -14.85 0.91 11.68
C TYR A 197 -13.93 0.24 10.67
N ASP A 198 -14.44 -0.13 9.50
CA ASP A 198 -13.64 -0.78 8.45
C ASP A 198 -12.89 0.22 7.55
N GLN A 199 -13.22 1.52 7.61
CA GLN A 199 -12.59 2.54 6.77
C GLN A 199 -11.05 2.60 6.91
N PRO A 200 -10.46 2.71 8.12
CA PRO A 200 -9.01 2.76 8.26
C PRO A 200 -8.34 1.43 7.87
N VAL A 201 -9.02 0.28 8.08
CA VAL A 201 -8.52 -1.05 7.69
C VAL A 201 -8.49 -1.18 6.17
N ASN A 202 -9.56 -0.79 5.49
CA ASN A 202 -9.63 -0.79 4.03
C ASN A 202 -8.57 0.12 3.40
N ARG A 203 -8.29 1.27 4.03
CA ARG A 203 -7.20 2.17 3.62
C ARG A 203 -5.82 1.53 3.82
N ALA A 204 -5.58 0.89 4.96
CA ALA A 204 -4.34 0.16 5.23
C ALA A 204 -4.07 -0.92 4.16
N GLN A 205 -5.10 -1.72 3.82
CA GLN A 205 -5.01 -2.75 2.77
C GLN A 205 -4.73 -2.15 1.40
N LEU A 206 -5.40 -1.05 1.06
CA LEU A 206 -5.16 -0.33 -0.18
C LEU A 206 -3.69 0.11 -0.29
N ILE A 207 -3.16 0.75 0.76
CA ILE A 207 -1.78 1.25 0.81
C ILE A 207 -0.79 0.09 0.64
N ALA A 208 -0.93 -0.99 1.42
CA ALA A 208 0.01 -2.11 1.35
C ALA A 208 0.11 -2.73 -0.05
N ASN A 209 -1.04 -3.06 -0.64
CA ASN A 209 -1.11 -3.73 -1.94
C ASN A 209 -0.60 -2.83 -3.07
N ASP A 210 -0.93 -1.54 -3.00
CA ASP A 210 -0.50 -0.54 -3.97
C ASP A 210 1.02 -0.30 -3.90
N GLN A 211 1.55 -0.06 -2.71
CA GLN A 211 2.93 0.39 -2.53
C GLN A 211 3.95 -0.72 -2.76
N VAL A 212 3.61 -1.97 -2.40
CA VAL A 212 4.46 -3.15 -2.67
C VAL A 212 4.53 -3.42 -4.18
N GLY A 213 3.39 -3.37 -4.87
CA GLY A 213 3.33 -3.51 -6.33
C GLY A 213 4.14 -2.45 -7.06
N LYS A 214 3.97 -1.17 -6.68
CA LYS A 214 4.69 -0.03 -7.29
C LYS A 214 6.20 -0.13 -7.11
N LEU A 215 6.70 -0.45 -5.92
CA LEU A 215 8.15 -0.59 -5.73
C LEU A 215 8.71 -1.75 -6.58
N ASN A 216 8.01 -2.87 -6.61
CA ASN A 216 8.41 -4.01 -7.44
C ASN A 216 8.41 -3.64 -8.94
N ALA A 217 7.41 -2.91 -9.42
CA ALA A 217 7.33 -2.43 -10.80
C ALA A 217 8.46 -1.46 -11.13
N ASN A 218 8.71 -0.46 -10.27
CA ASN A 218 9.81 0.49 -10.45
C ASN A 218 11.17 -0.22 -10.53
N LEU A 219 11.47 -1.12 -9.58
CA LEU A 219 12.71 -1.90 -9.59
C LEU A 219 12.85 -2.72 -10.88
N THR A 220 11.74 -3.30 -11.37
CA THR A 220 11.71 -4.04 -12.63
C THR A 220 12.06 -3.14 -13.81
N GLU A 221 11.44 -1.96 -13.89
CA GLU A 221 11.73 -0.97 -14.94
C GLU A 221 13.21 -0.57 -14.93
N TYR A 222 13.72 -0.11 -13.79
CA TYR A 222 15.11 0.37 -13.68
C TYR A 222 16.11 -0.73 -14.06
N ARG A 223 15.89 -1.96 -13.60
CA ARG A 223 16.77 -3.11 -13.90
C ARG A 223 16.68 -3.57 -15.35
N GLN A 224 15.50 -3.53 -15.97
CA GLN A 224 15.37 -3.86 -17.39
C GLN A 224 16.06 -2.81 -18.26
N LYS A 225 15.82 -1.52 -18.00
CA LYS A 225 16.45 -0.42 -18.74
C LYS A 225 17.97 -0.42 -18.56
N SER A 226 18.49 -0.74 -17.38
CA SER A 226 19.93 -0.74 -17.10
C SER A 226 20.73 -1.79 -17.86
N VAL A 227 20.06 -2.79 -18.45
CA VAL A 227 20.66 -3.86 -19.26
C VAL A 227 20.28 -3.79 -20.74
N GLY A 228 19.66 -2.69 -21.19
CA GLY A 228 19.34 -2.48 -22.61
C GLY A 228 17.98 -3.02 -23.05
N ILE A 229 17.12 -3.50 -22.12
CA ILE A 229 15.77 -3.94 -22.48
C ILE A 229 14.89 -2.71 -22.69
N ALA A 230 14.49 -2.46 -23.93
CA ALA A 230 13.69 -1.29 -24.31
C ALA A 230 12.17 -1.53 -24.30
N GLU A 231 11.76 -2.79 -24.38
CA GLU A 231 10.37 -3.21 -24.51
C GLU A 231 10.04 -4.36 -23.56
N TYR A 232 8.77 -4.48 -23.22
CA TYR A 232 8.23 -5.57 -22.42
C TYR A 232 6.89 -6.03 -22.96
N THR A 233 6.57 -7.29 -22.72
CA THR A 233 5.23 -7.84 -22.90
C THR A 233 4.44 -7.61 -21.61
N TRP A 234 3.28 -6.99 -21.70
CA TRP A 234 2.39 -6.80 -20.54
C TRP A 234 1.77 -8.13 -20.13
N ARG A 235 1.89 -8.50 -18.85
CA ARG A 235 1.30 -9.74 -18.32
C ARG A 235 0.36 -9.45 -17.18
N THR A 236 -0.81 -10.08 -17.21
CA THR A 236 -1.78 -10.09 -16.11
C THR A 236 -1.66 -11.38 -15.29
N VAL A 237 -2.25 -11.38 -14.09
CA VAL A 237 -2.38 -12.59 -13.26
C VAL A 237 -3.39 -13.58 -13.86
N MET A 238 -4.33 -13.10 -14.68
CA MET A 238 -5.42 -13.88 -15.30
C MET A 238 -6.31 -14.60 -14.28
N ASP A 239 -6.63 -13.91 -13.17
CA ASP A 239 -7.53 -14.41 -12.12
C ASP A 239 -8.90 -13.71 -12.12
N GLY A 240 -9.19 -12.92 -13.16
CA GLY A 240 -10.47 -12.24 -13.37
C GLY A 240 -10.65 -10.96 -12.54
N ARG A 241 -9.61 -10.50 -11.83
CA ARG A 241 -9.64 -9.28 -11.02
C ARG A 241 -8.91 -8.11 -11.66
N GLU A 242 -8.29 -8.32 -12.81
CA GLU A 242 -7.69 -7.27 -13.61
C GLU A 242 -8.76 -6.31 -14.17
N ARG A 243 -8.36 -5.06 -14.39
CA ARG A 243 -9.20 -4.11 -15.15
C ARG A 243 -9.42 -4.66 -16.57
N PRO A 244 -10.60 -4.48 -17.18
CA PRO A 244 -10.84 -4.95 -18.55
C PRO A 244 -9.81 -4.44 -19.56
N GLU A 245 -9.37 -3.19 -19.40
CA GLU A 245 -8.28 -2.63 -20.19
C GLU A 245 -6.96 -3.39 -20.00
N HIS A 246 -6.58 -3.70 -18.76
CA HIS A 246 -5.35 -4.45 -18.47
C HIS A 246 -5.42 -5.86 -19.03
N GLY A 247 -6.61 -6.49 -18.99
CA GLY A 247 -6.88 -7.76 -19.66
C GLY A 247 -6.61 -7.69 -21.16
N ARG A 248 -7.08 -6.62 -21.83
CA ARG A 248 -6.82 -6.40 -23.27
C ARG A 248 -5.35 -6.18 -23.61
N ARG A 249 -4.54 -5.66 -22.66
CA ARG A 249 -3.10 -5.47 -22.85
C ARG A 249 -2.31 -6.75 -22.64
N ASN A 250 -2.90 -7.80 -22.07
CA ASN A 250 -2.17 -9.04 -21.77
C ASN A 250 -1.61 -9.68 -23.05
N GLY A 251 -0.30 -9.85 -23.11
CA GLY A 251 0.41 -10.37 -24.30
C GLY A 251 0.85 -9.29 -25.29
N GLU A 252 0.40 -8.05 -25.14
CA GLU A 252 0.80 -6.94 -26.00
C GLU A 252 2.16 -6.38 -25.59
N THR A 253 2.90 -5.87 -26.58
CA THR A 253 4.24 -5.28 -26.38
C THR A 253 4.15 -3.78 -26.16
N PHE A 254 4.86 -3.29 -25.16
CA PHE A 254 4.98 -1.87 -24.83
C PHE A 254 6.45 -1.46 -24.70
N SER A 255 6.72 -0.19 -24.98
CA SER A 255 8.04 0.38 -24.75
C SER A 255 8.12 1.01 -23.37
N TRP A 256 9.25 0.84 -22.68
CA TRP A 256 9.56 1.58 -21.45
C TRP A 256 9.61 3.10 -21.63
N LYS A 257 9.67 3.61 -22.86
CA LYS A 257 9.63 5.06 -23.16
C LYS A 257 8.23 5.59 -23.41
N ARG A 258 7.26 4.71 -23.68
CA ARG A 258 5.90 5.08 -24.07
C ARG A 258 4.89 4.24 -23.26
N PRO A 259 4.71 4.56 -21.97
CA PRO A 259 3.69 3.91 -21.17
C PRO A 259 2.29 4.23 -21.70
N PRO A 260 1.32 3.35 -21.46
CA PRO A 260 -0.09 3.70 -21.54
C PRO A 260 -0.45 4.85 -20.56
N SER A 261 -1.65 5.42 -20.71
CA SER A 261 -2.10 6.60 -19.94
C SER A 261 -2.15 6.40 -18.43
N ASP A 262 -2.34 5.17 -17.96
CA ASP A 262 -2.36 4.80 -16.54
C ASP A 262 -1.04 4.16 -16.07
N GLY A 263 0.03 4.28 -16.88
CA GLY A 263 1.38 3.86 -16.55
C GLY A 263 1.72 2.42 -16.96
N HIS A 264 2.94 2.02 -16.58
CA HIS A 264 3.47 0.68 -16.75
C HIS A 264 2.75 -0.35 -15.86
N PRO A 265 2.84 -1.67 -16.16
CA PRO A 265 2.20 -2.69 -15.35
C PRO A 265 2.71 -2.64 -13.90
N GLY A 266 1.77 -2.67 -12.94
CA GLY A 266 2.05 -2.51 -11.52
C GLY A 266 1.99 -1.06 -10.99
N MET A 267 1.82 -0.06 -11.86
CA MET A 267 1.77 1.36 -11.45
C MET A 267 0.38 1.85 -11.07
N ALA A 268 -0.66 1.42 -11.80
CA ALA A 268 -2.03 1.79 -11.47
C ALA A 268 -2.45 1.21 -10.12
N VAL A 269 -3.36 1.87 -9.41
CA VAL A 269 -3.79 1.48 -8.06
C VAL A 269 -4.23 0.01 -8.00
N ARG A 270 -3.73 -0.77 -7.03
CA ARG A 270 -4.00 -2.22 -6.88
C ARG A 270 -3.68 -3.07 -8.12
N CYS A 271 -2.81 -2.61 -9.02
CA CYS A 271 -2.42 -3.38 -10.19
C CYS A 271 -1.42 -4.48 -9.81
N ARG A 272 -1.74 -5.73 -10.16
CA ARG A 272 -0.85 -6.90 -10.01
C ARG A 272 -0.23 -7.36 -11.33
N CYS A 273 -0.36 -6.57 -12.39
CA CYS A 273 0.27 -6.85 -13.67
C CYS A 273 1.79 -6.69 -13.56
N PHE A 274 2.54 -7.34 -14.44
CA PHE A 274 3.99 -7.24 -14.48
C PHE A 274 4.53 -7.13 -15.91
N ALA A 275 5.73 -6.55 -16.04
CA ALA A 275 6.44 -6.40 -17.30
C ALA A 275 7.33 -7.62 -17.55
N GLU A 276 6.90 -8.52 -18.43
CA GLU A 276 7.77 -9.59 -18.91
C GLU A 276 8.77 -9.00 -19.92
N PRO A 277 10.09 -9.08 -19.68
CA PRO A 277 11.06 -8.47 -20.57
C PRO A 277 11.01 -9.06 -21.98
N LYS A 278 10.98 -8.19 -23.00
CA LYS A 278 11.23 -8.61 -24.38
C LYS A 278 12.73 -8.68 -24.59
N TRP A 279 13.26 -9.88 -24.40
CA TRP A 279 14.69 -10.14 -24.40
C TRP A 279 15.36 -9.80 -25.75
N PRO A 280 16.29 -8.83 -25.78
CA PRO A 280 17.09 -8.58 -26.96
C PRO A 280 18.16 -9.67 -27.15
N SER A 281 18.92 -9.57 -28.22
CA SER A 281 20.04 -10.48 -28.50
C SER A 281 21.12 -10.36 -27.40
N ARG A 282 22.03 -11.34 -27.30
CA ARG A 282 23.03 -11.35 -26.20
C ARG A 282 23.99 -10.17 -26.30
N ASP A 283 24.37 -9.79 -27.51
CA ASP A 283 25.28 -8.68 -27.84
C ASP A 283 24.69 -7.30 -27.54
N GLU A 284 23.36 -7.18 -27.49
CA GLU A 284 22.65 -5.95 -27.11
C GLU A 284 22.44 -5.78 -25.60
N VAL A 285 22.81 -6.77 -24.77
CA VAL A 285 22.61 -6.75 -23.32
C VAL A 285 23.91 -6.57 -22.56
N THR A 286 23.89 -5.67 -21.58
CA THR A 286 24.98 -5.46 -20.61
C THR A 286 24.53 -5.91 -19.22
N LEU A 287 25.01 -7.08 -18.76
CA LEU A 287 24.61 -7.65 -17.45
C LEU A 287 25.59 -7.32 -16.31
N THR A 288 26.79 -6.82 -16.63
CA THR A 288 27.88 -6.47 -15.71
C THR A 288 28.27 -5.02 -15.91
#